data_AF-A0A8S2XID6-F1
#
_entry.id   AF-A0A8S2XID6-F1
#
_cell.length_a   1.000
_cell.length_b   1.000
_cell.length_c   1.000
_cell.angle_alpha   90.00
_cell.angle_beta   90.00
_cell.angle_gamma   90.00
#
_symmetry.space_group_name_H-M   'P 1'
#
loop_
_entity.id
_entity.type
_entity.pdbx_description
1 polymer ?
#
loop_
_entity_poly.entity_id
_entity_poly.type
_entity_poly.pdbx_seq_one_letter_code
_entity_poly.pdbx_strand_id
1 'polypeptide(L)'
;MGLAISFVSTVSEKVWYHTCSSKGKNCHNTTLVDQSGCCKWYTEMTYLADIEEHLGVTISQTDEKLDIPVDEFDGKVVYGERRKKEIPASQGHVDTLAPTVQELVALEKRVQTSFFALQNCRNIMATS
;
A
#
# COMPACT_ATOMS: atom_id res chain seq x y z
N MET A 1 -0.29 -5.45 -13.48
CA MET A 1 0.58 -4.58 -12.66
C MET A 1 0.25 -3.15 -13.09
N GLY A 2 -0.23 -2.29 -12.19
CA GLY A 2 -0.51 -0.88 -12.52
C GLY A 2 0.72 -0.02 -12.26
N LEU A 3 0.90 1.02 -13.07
CA LEU A 3 1.96 2.03 -12.94
C LEU A 3 1.29 3.35 -12.57
N ALA A 4 1.69 3.97 -11.47
CA ALA A 4 1.26 5.31 -11.11
C ALA A 4 2.47 6.23 -11.11
N ILE A 5 2.31 7.35 -11.81
CA ILE A 5 3.31 8.41 -11.93
C ILE A 5 2.62 9.71 -11.52
N SER A 6 3.30 10.52 -10.72
CA SER A 6 2.82 11.84 -10.32
C SER A 6 3.84 12.88 -10.78
N PHE A 7 3.38 13.82 -11.60
CA PHE A 7 4.10 15.02 -12.01
C PHE A 7 3.34 16.22 -11.45
N VAL A 8 4.05 17.18 -10.87
CA VAL A 8 3.48 18.29 -10.10
C VAL A 8 4.07 19.63 -10.55
N SER A 9 5.21 19.64 -11.24
CA SER A 9 5.98 20.84 -11.57
C SER A 9 5.99 21.13 -13.06
N THR A 10 5.64 22.36 -13.43
CA THR A 10 5.76 22.86 -14.82
C THR A 10 7.14 23.46 -15.11
N VAL A 11 7.99 23.58 -14.09
CA VAL A 11 9.32 24.19 -14.19
C VAL A 11 10.38 23.11 -14.11
N SER A 12 11.52 23.32 -14.79
CA SER A 12 12.64 22.40 -14.68
C SER A 12 13.29 22.47 -13.29
N GLU A 13 13.53 21.30 -12.71
CA GLU A 13 14.13 21.18 -11.39
C GLU A 13 15.51 20.55 -11.49
N LYS A 14 16.46 21.08 -10.71
CA LYS A 14 17.79 20.49 -10.63
C LYS A 14 17.78 19.37 -9.59
N VAL A 15 17.83 18.13 -10.06
CA VAL A 15 17.77 16.95 -9.20
C VAL A 15 19.12 16.26 -9.12
N TRP A 16 19.35 15.58 -8.00
CA TRP A 16 20.52 14.71 -7.85
C TRP A 16 20.32 13.43 -8.65
N TYR A 17 21.31 13.14 -9.51
CA TYR A 17 21.35 11.96 -10.33
C TYR A 17 22.77 11.38 -10.28
N HIS A 18 22.96 10.42 -9.39
CA HIS A 18 24.26 9.83 -9.13
C HIS A 18 24.69 8.87 -10.24
N THR A 19 25.58 9.33 -11.11
CA THR A 19 26.31 8.52 -12.09
C THR A 19 27.64 7.99 -11.53
N CYS A 20 28.09 8.51 -10.38
CA CYS A 20 29.33 8.11 -9.73
C CYS A 20 29.33 6.63 -9.30
N SER A 21 30.52 6.02 -9.29
CA SER A 21 30.73 4.63 -8.85
C SER A 21 30.31 4.39 -7.40
N SER A 22 30.41 5.41 -6.54
CA SER A 22 29.99 5.35 -5.14
C SER A 22 28.46 5.40 -4.94
N LYS A 23 27.67 5.54 -6.02
CA LYS A 23 26.20 5.59 -6.00
C LYS A 23 25.65 6.60 -4.99
N GLY A 24 26.34 7.73 -4.84
CA GLY A 24 25.93 8.81 -3.95
C GLY A 24 26.49 8.75 -2.54
N LYS A 25 27.19 7.68 -2.16
CA LYS A 25 27.86 7.62 -0.85
C LYS A 25 28.92 8.73 -0.76
N ASN A 26 28.70 9.68 0.16
CA ASN A 26 29.53 10.88 0.39
C ASN A 26 29.78 11.75 -0.86
N CYS A 27 28.83 11.78 -1.80
CA CYS A 27 28.93 12.64 -2.98
C CYS A 27 28.37 14.03 -2.68
N HIS A 28 29.18 15.06 -2.90
CA HIS A 28 28.79 16.48 -2.76
C HIS A 28 28.81 17.24 -4.10
N ASN A 29 28.99 16.53 -5.21
CA ASN A 29 29.20 17.15 -6.51
C ASN A 29 27.87 17.59 -7.14
N THR A 30 27.60 18.89 -7.11
CA THR A 30 26.39 19.49 -7.67
C THR A 30 26.52 19.91 -9.14
N THR A 31 27.61 19.60 -9.84
CA THR A 31 27.73 19.93 -11.27
C THR A 31 26.78 19.05 -12.10
N LEU A 32 26.52 19.46 -13.34
CA LEU A 32 25.66 18.70 -14.25
C LEU A 32 26.38 17.43 -14.73
N VAL A 33 25.63 16.36 -15.01
CA VAL A 33 26.17 15.11 -15.57
C VAL A 33 26.98 15.37 -16.84
N ASP A 34 26.55 16.30 -17.70
CA ASP A 34 27.28 16.72 -18.91
C ASP A 34 28.67 17.29 -18.62
N GLN A 35 28.88 17.77 -17.39
CA GLN A 35 30.13 18.30 -16.86
C GLN A 35 30.76 17.34 -15.84
N SER A 36 30.52 16.03 -15.97
CA SER A 36 31.01 14.97 -15.07
C SER A 36 30.50 15.07 -13.61
N GLY A 37 29.36 15.72 -13.42
CA GLY A 37 28.71 15.91 -12.12
C GLY A 37 27.69 14.85 -11.73
N CYS A 38 26.97 15.11 -10.63
CA CYS A 38 25.92 14.24 -10.09
C CYS A 38 24.56 14.93 -10.00
N CYS A 39 24.31 15.97 -10.80
CA CYS A 39 23.00 16.58 -10.96
C CYS A 39 22.54 16.54 -12.42
N LYS A 40 21.23 16.46 -12.65
CA LYS A 40 20.63 16.68 -13.97
C LYS A 40 19.48 17.66 -13.85
N TRP A 41 19.15 18.33 -14.95
CA TRP A 41 17.87 19.01 -15.06
C TRP A 41 16.78 17.99 -15.32
N TYR A 42 15.70 18.09 -14.57
CA TYR A 42 14.53 17.25 -14.66
C TYR A 42 13.35 18.11 -15.08
N THR A 43 12.86 17.87 -16.30
CA THR A 43 11.73 18.60 -16.87
C THR A 43 10.57 17.63 -17.02
N GLU A 44 9.63 17.67 -16.09
CA GLU A 44 8.50 16.73 -16.04
C GLU A 44 7.68 16.72 -17.32
N MET A 45 7.45 17.89 -17.93
CA MET A 45 6.67 18.01 -19.17
C MET A 45 7.29 17.27 -20.35
N THR A 46 8.63 17.27 -20.45
CA THR A 46 9.34 16.50 -21.50
C THR A 46 9.22 15.01 -21.24
N TYR A 47 9.42 14.58 -19.98
CA TYR A 47 9.29 13.18 -19.63
C TYR A 47 7.86 12.65 -19.80
N LEU A 48 6.85 13.47 -19.53
CA LEU A 48 5.46 13.12 -19.78
C LEU A 48 5.23 12.83 -21.26
N ALA A 49 5.70 13.70 -22.15
CA ALA A 49 5.60 13.49 -23.60
C ALA A 49 6.31 12.21 -24.06
N ASP A 50 7.53 11.94 -23.56
CA ASP A 50 8.28 10.72 -23.88
C ASP A 50 7.53 9.44 -23.40
N ILE A 51 6.87 9.52 -22.25
CA ILE A 51 6.07 8.41 -21.69
C ILE A 51 4.81 8.19 -22.53
N GLU A 52 4.11 9.26 -22.92
CA GLU A 52 2.93 9.17 -23.78
C GLU A 52 3.28 8.59 -25.16
N GLU A 53 4.41 8.98 -25.74
CA GLU A 53 4.92 8.38 -26.99
C GLU A 53 5.23 6.89 -26.81
N HIS A 54 5.87 6.51 -25.71
CA HIS A 54 6.22 5.11 -25.45
C HIS A 54 4.99 4.22 -25.20
N LEU A 55 3.96 4.75 -24.52
CA LEU A 55 2.73 4.03 -24.22
C LEU A 55 1.73 4.07 -25.39
N GLY A 56 1.86 5.05 -26.30
CA GLY A 56 0.88 5.30 -27.37
C GLY A 56 -0.48 5.76 -26.85
N VAL A 57 -0.54 6.26 -25.62
CA VAL A 57 -1.77 6.70 -24.92
C VAL A 57 -1.51 8.07 -24.30
N THR A 58 -2.46 8.98 -24.45
CA THR A 58 -2.44 10.29 -23.77
C THR A 58 -2.86 10.10 -22.32
N ILE A 59 -2.05 10.60 -21.38
CA ILE A 59 -2.33 10.46 -19.95
C ILE A 59 -3.24 11.60 -19.52
N SER A 60 -4.39 11.25 -18.95
CA SER A 60 -5.36 12.21 -18.40
C SER A 60 -4.72 13.03 -17.27
N GLN A 61 -4.70 14.36 -17.42
CA GLN A 61 -4.24 15.28 -16.39
C GLN A 61 -5.37 15.56 -15.39
N THR A 62 -5.04 15.59 -14.10
CA THR A 62 -5.99 15.92 -13.04
C THR A 62 -5.88 17.39 -12.66
N ASP A 63 -7.01 18.06 -12.50
CA ASP A 63 -7.08 19.46 -12.06
C ASP A 63 -6.76 19.61 -10.56
N GLU A 64 -6.63 20.84 -10.05
CA GLU A 64 -6.28 21.16 -8.65
C GLU A 64 -7.20 20.48 -7.62
N LYS A 65 -8.41 20.09 -8.03
CA LYS A 65 -9.39 19.37 -7.22
C LYS A 65 -9.08 17.87 -7.05
N LEU A 66 -8.01 17.37 -7.67
CA LEU A 66 -7.59 15.97 -7.66
C LEU A 66 -8.72 14.98 -8.00
N ASP A 67 -9.66 15.40 -8.84
CA ASP A 67 -10.78 14.58 -9.27
C ASP A 67 -10.33 13.65 -10.40
N ILE A 68 -10.03 12.39 -10.05
CA ILE A 68 -9.51 11.40 -11.01
C ILE A 68 -10.71 10.93 -11.86
N PRO A 69 -10.74 11.24 -13.17
CA PRO A 69 -11.82 10.76 -14.02
C PRO A 69 -11.80 9.23 -14.02
N VAL A 70 -12.97 8.63 -13.83
CA VAL A 70 -13.13 7.18 -13.90
C VAL A 70 -12.91 6.78 -15.35
N ASP A 71 -11.72 6.28 -15.64
CA ASP A 71 -11.36 5.83 -16.98
C ASP A 71 -12.15 4.55 -17.30
N GLU A 72 -13.02 4.62 -18.31
CA GLU A 72 -13.83 3.50 -18.83
C GLU A 72 -13.00 2.48 -19.63
N PHE A 73 -11.67 2.62 -19.62
CA PHE A 73 -10.74 1.76 -20.34
C PHE A 73 -10.69 0.35 -19.74
N ASP A 74 -11.43 -0.54 -20.42
CA ASP A 74 -11.54 -2.00 -20.24
C ASP A 74 -11.64 -2.43 -18.77
N GLY A 75 -12.89 -2.62 -18.28
CA GLY A 75 -13.32 -2.95 -16.91
C GLY A 75 -12.62 -4.13 -16.23
N LYS A 76 -11.29 -4.04 -16.11
CA LYS A 76 -10.38 -5.11 -15.70
C LYS A 76 -9.49 -4.67 -14.55
N VAL A 77 -9.12 -3.39 -14.43
CA VAL A 77 -8.32 -2.90 -13.30
C VAL A 77 -8.53 -1.39 -13.06
N VAL A 78 -9.27 -1.05 -12.01
CA VAL A 78 -9.24 0.30 -11.41
C VAL A 78 -8.02 0.38 -10.47
N TYR A 79 -7.21 1.42 -10.61
CA TYR A 79 -6.04 1.65 -9.74
C TYR A 79 -6.51 1.99 -8.32
N GLY A 80 -5.97 1.30 -7.31
CA GLY A 80 -6.40 1.45 -5.91
C GLY A 80 -7.66 0.65 -5.52
N GLU A 81 -8.38 0.08 -6.47
CA GLU A 81 -9.53 -0.79 -6.18
C GLU A 81 -9.06 -2.25 -6.07
N ARG A 82 -9.22 -2.83 -4.87
CA ARG A 82 -9.20 -4.29 -4.73
C ARG A 82 -10.33 -4.81 -5.59
N ARG A 83 -10.07 -5.68 -6.57
CA ARG A 83 -11.11 -6.26 -7.45
C ARG A 83 -12.36 -6.54 -6.63
N LYS A 84 -13.44 -5.80 -6.88
CA LYS A 84 -14.81 -6.22 -6.56
C LYS A 84 -15.16 -7.42 -7.45
N LYS A 85 -14.35 -8.48 -7.43
CA LYS A 85 -14.97 -9.79 -7.43
C LYS A 85 -15.85 -9.73 -6.22
N GLU A 86 -17.15 -9.96 -6.40
CA GLU A 86 -18.09 -10.32 -5.36
C GLU A 86 -17.37 -11.09 -4.25
N ILE A 87 -16.83 -10.37 -3.27
CA ILE A 87 -16.76 -10.89 -1.94
C ILE A 87 -18.24 -10.75 -1.59
N PRO A 88 -19.04 -11.83 -1.52
CA PRO A 88 -20.28 -11.71 -0.79
C PRO A 88 -19.90 -11.01 0.50
N ALA A 89 -20.60 -9.92 0.80
CA ALA A 89 -20.36 -9.07 1.94
C ALA A 89 -19.86 -9.92 3.12
N SER A 90 -19.02 -9.34 3.95
CA SER A 90 -18.38 -9.95 5.13
C SER A 90 -19.23 -10.97 5.91
N GLN A 91 -20.57 -10.96 5.79
CA GLN A 91 -21.45 -12.14 5.95
C GLN A 91 -20.81 -13.49 5.63
N GLY A 92 -20.29 -13.77 4.42
CA GLY A 92 -19.87 -15.15 4.09
C GLY A 92 -18.73 -15.71 4.96
N HIS A 93 -17.74 -14.86 5.27
CA HIS A 93 -16.65 -15.25 6.16
C HIS A 93 -17.06 -15.24 7.64
N VAL A 94 -17.94 -14.30 8.04
CA VAL A 94 -18.52 -14.25 9.38
C VAL A 94 -19.40 -15.48 9.64
N ASP A 95 -20.17 -15.94 8.66
CA ASP A 95 -21.00 -17.14 8.72
C ASP A 95 -20.13 -18.41 8.80
N THR A 96 -18.98 -18.41 8.12
CA THR A 96 -17.99 -19.50 8.20
C THR A 96 -17.30 -19.54 9.58
N LEU A 97 -17.07 -18.38 10.20
CA LEU A 97 -16.42 -18.25 11.51
C LEU A 97 -17.40 -18.39 12.69
N ALA A 98 -18.71 -18.28 12.47
CA ALA A 98 -19.72 -18.42 13.52
C ALA A 98 -19.61 -19.74 14.33
N PRO A 99 -19.50 -20.93 13.70
CA PRO A 99 -19.39 -22.18 14.47
C PRO A 99 -18.06 -22.30 15.23
N THR A 100 -16.95 -21.84 14.66
CA THR A 100 -15.64 -21.88 15.33
C THR A 100 -15.59 -20.94 16.54
N VAL A 101 -16.21 -19.77 16.45
CA VAL A 101 -16.35 -18.85 17.60
C VAL A 101 -17.22 -19.48 18.71
N GLN A 102 -18.30 -20.20 18.37
CA GLN A 102 -19.12 -20.90 19.36
C GLN A 102 -18.35 -22.01 20.10
N GLU A 103 -17.53 -22.79 19.38
CA GLU A 103 -16.68 -23.81 20.00
C GLU A 103 -15.65 -23.20 20.96
N LEU A 104 -15.02 -22.09 20.58
CA LEU A 104 -14.07 -21.38 21.42
C LEU A 104 -14.71 -20.86 22.71
N VAL A 105 -15.92 -20.32 22.64
CA VAL A 105 -16.68 -19.87 23.82
C VAL A 105 -17.00 -21.04 24.76
N ALA A 106 -17.36 -22.21 24.22
CA ALA A 106 -17.61 -23.40 25.03
C ALA A 106 -16.34 -23.90 25.73
N LEU A 107 -15.21 -23.89 25.04
CA LEU A 107 -13.90 -24.26 25.60
C LEU A 107 -13.47 -23.27 26.70
N GLU A 108 -13.63 -21.96 26.46
CA GLU A 108 -13.33 -20.91 27.44
C GLU A 108 -14.15 -21.13 28.72
N LYS A 109 -15.46 -21.34 28.59
CA LYS A 109 -16.35 -21.57 29.74
C LYS A 109 -15.94 -22.81 30.54
N ARG A 110 -15.52 -23.90 29.87
CA ARG A 110 -15.03 -25.11 30.55
C ARG A 110 -13.73 -24.84 31.31
N VAL A 111 -12.79 -24.12 30.71
CA VAL A 111 -11.52 -23.75 31.35
C VAL A 111 -11.75 -22.85 32.57
N GLN A 112 -12.63 -21.86 32.46
CA GLN A 112 -12.97 -21.00 33.60
C GLN A 112 -13.65 -21.81 34.71
N THR A 113 -14.59 -22.69 34.37
CA THR A 113 -15.30 -23.52 35.36
C THR A 113 -14.35 -24.49 36.06
N SER A 114 -13.40 -25.11 35.34
CA SER A 114 -12.40 -26.01 35.94
C SER A 114 -11.43 -25.24 36.84
N PHE A 115 -11.02 -24.04 36.44
CA PHE A 115 -10.20 -23.16 37.28
C PHE A 115 -10.90 -22.81 38.60
N PHE A 116 -12.17 -22.37 38.54
CA PHE A 116 -12.93 -22.06 39.75
C PHE A 116 -13.15 -23.28 40.64
N ALA A 117 -13.42 -24.46 40.06
CA ALA A 117 -13.56 -25.71 40.82
C ALA A 117 -12.26 -26.09 41.54
N LEU A 118 -11.11 -25.96 40.87
CA LEU A 118 -9.79 -26.22 41.48
C LEU A 118 -9.46 -25.20 42.57
N GLN A 119 -9.78 -23.92 42.36
CA GLN A 119 -9.58 -22.88 43.36
C GLN A 119 -10.44 -23.13 44.62
N ASN A 120 -11.69 -23.55 44.43
CA ASN A 120 -12.61 -23.85 45.53
C ASN A 120 -12.19 -25.12 46.28
N CYS A 121 -11.75 -26.18 45.60
CA CYS A 121 -11.18 -27.37 46.26
C CYS A 121 -9.89 -27.08 47.02
N ARG A 122 -9.05 -26.16 46.52
CA ARG A 122 -7.83 -25.73 47.23
C ARG A 122 -8.16 -24.97 48.53
N ASN A 123 -9.22 -24.16 48.53
CA ASN A 123 -9.68 -23.47 49.74
C ASN A 123 -10.31 -24.43 50.77
N ILE A 124 -10.99 -25.50 50.32
CA ILE A 124 -11.56 -26.51 51.22
C ILE A 124 -10.44 -27.35 51.88
N MET A 125 -9.39 -27.74 51.14
CA MET A 125 -8.24 -28.46 51.72
C MET A 125 -7.32 -27.61 52.60
N ALA A 126 -7.41 -26.27 52.55
CA ALA A 126 -6.63 -25.37 53.40
C ALA A 126 -7.34 -25.02 54.72
N THR A 127 -8.60 -25.43 54.90
CA THR A 127 -9.45 -25.12 56.07
C THR A 127 -9.84 -26.37 56.89
N SER A 128 -9.32 -27.54 56.53
CA SER A 128 -9.36 -28.80 57.29
C SER A 128 -7.96 -29.15 57.79
#